data_AF-A0A1Q3C0T7-F1
#
_entry.id   AF-A0A1Q3C0T7-F1
#
_cell.length_a   1.000
_cell.length_b   1.000
_cell.length_c   1.000
_cell.angle_alpha   90.00
_cell.angle_beta   90.00
_cell.angle_gamma   90.00
#
_symmetry.space_group_name_H-M   'P 1'
#
loop_
_entity.id
_entity.type
_entity.pdbx_description
1 polymer ?
#
loop_
_entity_poly.entity_id
_entity_poly.type
_entity_poly.pdbx_seq_one_letter_code
_entity_poly.pdbx_strand_id
1 'polypeptide(L)'
;MDAIRERLRRLELLVGEPKVEDHADNLTTRLEDLVAGVTVIQNSHNELLGKTEERFKQMLLDMISLTDTLRKGIEANQEDISILKKAFHGSSSRVEGHSNIFKVPEPEPFSGRRDAKELENFLWDMESYFQATRVPNEEKVSITSMYLSGDAKLLWRTKVQDDASS
;
A
#
# COMPACT_ATOMS: atom_id res chain seq x y z
N MET A 1 -102.52 15.95 5.87
CA MET A 1 -101.59 15.21 5.00
C MET A 1 -101.35 15.93 3.67
N ASP A 2 -102.36 16.55 3.05
CA ASP A 2 -102.21 17.21 1.73
C ASP A 2 -101.37 18.49 1.74
N ALA A 3 -101.49 19.32 2.78
CA ALA A 3 -100.70 20.56 2.89
C ALA A 3 -99.18 20.29 3.03
N ILE A 4 -98.80 19.15 3.61
CA ILE A 4 -97.39 18.76 3.74
C ILE A 4 -96.84 18.29 2.40
N ARG A 5 -97.63 17.50 1.65
CA ARG A 5 -97.26 17.04 0.30
C ARG A 5 -97.10 18.20 -0.68
N GLU A 6 -97.98 19.18 -0.63
CA GLU A 6 -97.90 20.36 -1.49
C GLU A 6 -96.68 21.23 -1.18
N ARG A 7 -96.35 21.40 0.12
CA ARG A 7 -95.14 22.09 0.54
C ARG A 7 -93.87 21.34 0.12
N LEU A 8 -93.88 20.00 0.18
CA LEU A 8 -92.78 19.17 -0.29
C LEU A 8 -92.55 19.34 -1.80
N ARG A 9 -93.64 19.31 -2.59
CA ARG A 9 -93.57 19.48 -4.05
C ARG A 9 -93.02 20.83 -4.49
N ARG A 10 -93.42 21.91 -3.78
CA ARG A 10 -92.89 23.25 -4.05
C ARG A 10 -91.42 23.38 -3.68
N LEU A 11 -90.98 22.71 -2.62
CA LEU A 11 -89.56 22.64 -2.25
C LEU A 11 -88.76 21.86 -3.30
N GLU A 12 -89.27 20.73 -3.78
CA GLU A 12 -88.64 19.94 -4.84
C GLU A 12 -88.54 20.73 -6.16
N LEU A 13 -89.56 21.54 -6.51
CA LEU A 13 -89.53 22.40 -7.69
C LEU A 13 -88.53 23.56 -7.57
N LEU A 14 -88.35 24.11 -6.36
CA LEU A 14 -87.50 25.27 -6.10
C LEU A 14 -86.02 24.88 -5.97
N VAL A 15 -85.73 23.74 -5.37
CA VAL A 15 -84.38 23.24 -5.11
C VAL A 15 -83.85 22.40 -6.29
N GLY A 16 -84.75 21.88 -7.13
CA GLY A 16 -84.41 20.90 -8.17
C GLY A 16 -84.16 19.52 -7.57
N GLU A 17 -84.11 18.49 -8.41
CA GLU A 17 -83.70 17.16 -7.94
C GLU A 17 -82.31 17.26 -7.29
N PRO A 18 -82.09 16.64 -6.12
CA PRO A 18 -80.78 16.64 -5.49
C PRO A 18 -79.77 16.08 -6.49
N LYS A 19 -78.81 16.90 -6.92
CA LYS A 19 -77.63 16.37 -7.62
C LYS A 19 -76.86 15.57 -6.59
N VAL A 20 -77.01 14.25 -6.66
CA VAL A 20 -76.15 13.31 -5.96
C VAL A 20 -74.78 13.45 -6.63
N GLU A 21 -74.03 14.47 -6.21
CA GLU A 21 -72.68 14.68 -6.69
C GLU A 21 -71.85 13.52 -6.16
N ASP A 22 -71.24 12.79 -7.08
CA ASP A 22 -70.71 11.44 -6.93
C ASP A 22 -69.39 11.38 -6.14
N HIS A 23 -69.38 12.03 -4.98
CA HIS A 23 -68.22 12.17 -4.10
C HIS A 23 -67.76 10.83 -3.54
N ALA A 24 -68.68 9.86 -3.41
CA ALA A 24 -68.37 8.50 -2.98
C ALA A 24 -67.54 7.76 -4.04
N ASP A 25 -67.89 7.90 -5.33
CA ASP A 25 -67.15 7.27 -6.42
C ASP A 25 -65.77 7.91 -6.60
N ASN A 26 -65.64 9.25 -6.42
CA ASN A 26 -64.34 9.93 -6.40
C ASN A 26 -63.42 9.39 -5.29
N LEU A 27 -63.94 9.24 -4.06
CA LEU A 27 -63.15 8.71 -2.94
C LEU A 27 -62.72 7.26 -3.21
N THR A 28 -63.60 6.48 -3.83
CA THR A 28 -63.32 5.09 -4.22
C THR A 28 -62.18 5.04 -5.24
N THR A 29 -62.25 5.83 -6.31
CA THR A 29 -61.16 5.94 -7.30
C THR A 29 -59.83 6.39 -6.65
N ARG A 30 -59.87 7.34 -5.72
CA ARG A 30 -58.66 7.79 -5.00
C ARG A 30 -58.06 6.71 -4.11
N LEU A 31 -58.90 5.87 -3.47
CA LEU A 31 -58.43 4.73 -2.68
C LEU A 31 -57.83 3.65 -3.57
N GLU A 32 -58.44 3.36 -4.72
CA GLU A 32 -57.91 2.43 -5.71
C GLU A 32 -56.54 2.88 -6.24
N ASP A 33 -56.40 4.15 -6.60
CA ASP A 33 -55.13 4.76 -7.02
C ASP A 33 -54.07 4.68 -5.92
N LEU A 34 -54.46 4.95 -4.67
CA LEU A 34 -53.54 4.85 -3.52
C LEU A 34 -53.08 3.41 -3.30
N VAL A 35 -53.99 2.43 -3.37
CA VAL A 35 -53.67 1.00 -3.25
C VAL A 35 -52.75 0.56 -4.38
N ALA A 36 -53.01 1.01 -5.62
CA ALA A 36 -52.15 0.75 -6.75
C ALA A 36 -50.74 1.33 -6.52
N GLY A 37 -50.65 2.58 -6.06
CA GLY A 37 -49.39 3.24 -5.72
C GLY A 37 -48.60 2.51 -4.63
N VAL A 38 -49.26 2.13 -3.54
CA VAL A 38 -48.64 1.34 -2.45
C VAL A 38 -48.15 -0.02 -2.94
N THR A 39 -48.90 -0.68 -3.82
CA THR A 39 -48.52 -1.97 -4.40
C THR A 39 -47.26 -1.83 -5.26
N VAL A 40 -47.17 -0.77 -6.08
CA VAL A 40 -45.98 -0.48 -6.88
C VAL A 40 -44.77 -0.22 -5.99
N ILE A 41 -44.92 0.62 -4.96
CA ILE A 41 -43.83 0.92 -4.02
C ILE A 41 -43.37 -0.35 -3.30
N GLN A 42 -44.29 -1.19 -2.84
CA GLN A 42 -43.97 -2.44 -2.17
C GLN A 42 -43.19 -3.39 -3.09
N ASN A 43 -43.58 -3.50 -4.35
CA ASN A 43 -42.89 -4.32 -5.34
C ASN A 43 -41.48 -3.78 -5.63
N SER A 44 -41.34 -2.47 -5.85
CA SER A 44 -40.04 -1.82 -6.05
C SER A 44 -39.11 -1.97 -4.84
N HIS A 45 -39.67 -1.88 -3.61
CA HIS A 45 -38.90 -2.09 -2.39
C HIS A 45 -38.38 -3.53 -2.27
N ASN A 46 -39.24 -4.52 -2.54
CA ASN A 46 -38.84 -5.93 -2.54
C ASN A 46 -37.78 -6.22 -3.61
N GLU A 47 -37.92 -5.64 -4.81
CA GLU A 47 -36.94 -5.78 -5.88
C GLU A 47 -35.58 -5.16 -5.51
N LEU A 48 -35.59 -3.96 -4.92
CA LEU A 48 -34.37 -3.30 -4.46
C LEU A 48 -33.68 -4.13 -3.38
N LEU A 49 -34.44 -4.63 -2.40
CA LEU A 49 -33.92 -5.47 -1.32
C LEU A 49 -33.23 -6.73 -1.89
N GLY A 50 -33.90 -7.42 -2.81
CA GLY A 50 -33.32 -8.57 -3.50
C GLY A 50 -32.03 -8.21 -4.25
N LYS A 51 -32.01 -7.11 -5.01
CA LYS A 51 -30.80 -6.64 -5.70
C LYS A 51 -29.67 -6.31 -4.74
N THR A 52 -29.97 -5.70 -3.59
CA THR A 52 -28.95 -5.38 -2.57
C THR A 52 -28.38 -6.64 -1.92
N GLU A 53 -29.22 -7.63 -1.65
CA GLU A 53 -28.79 -8.92 -1.10
C GLU A 53 -27.88 -9.66 -2.08
N GLU A 54 -28.26 -9.73 -3.36
CA GLU A 54 -27.44 -10.38 -4.39
C GLU A 54 -26.11 -9.66 -4.61
N ARG A 55 -26.10 -8.32 -4.60
CA ARG A 55 -24.83 -7.56 -4.65
C ARG A 55 -23.95 -7.82 -3.43
N PHE A 56 -24.53 -7.97 -2.25
CA PHE A 56 -23.77 -8.28 -1.04
C PHE A 56 -23.18 -9.70 -1.10
N LYS A 57 -23.96 -10.69 -1.56
CA LYS A 57 -23.47 -12.05 -1.81
C LYS A 57 -22.30 -12.06 -2.80
N GLN A 58 -22.45 -11.35 -3.92
CA GLN A 58 -21.37 -11.25 -4.92
C GLN A 58 -20.11 -10.61 -4.32
N MET A 59 -20.25 -9.53 -3.56
CA MET A 59 -19.12 -8.88 -2.89
C MET A 59 -18.41 -9.81 -1.91
N LEU A 60 -19.14 -10.64 -1.16
CA LEU A 60 -18.54 -11.66 -0.27
C LEU A 60 -17.75 -12.70 -1.06
N LEU A 61 -18.28 -13.17 -2.20
CA LEU A 61 -17.57 -14.10 -3.09
C LEU A 61 -16.29 -13.47 -3.65
N ASP A 62 -16.36 -12.22 -4.09
CA ASP A 62 -15.20 -11.49 -4.63
C ASP A 62 -14.13 -11.28 -3.55
N MET A 63 -14.52 -10.96 -2.33
CA MET A 63 -13.60 -10.82 -1.19
C MET A 63 -12.90 -12.15 -0.84
N ILE A 64 -13.65 -13.25 -0.85
CA ILE A 64 -13.09 -14.59 -0.63
C ILE A 64 -12.09 -14.92 -1.75
N SER A 65 -12.44 -14.64 -3.00
CA SER A 65 -11.56 -14.86 -4.16
C SER A 65 -10.28 -14.03 -4.09
N LEU A 66 -10.38 -12.74 -3.72
CA LEU A 66 -9.24 -11.87 -3.52
C LEU A 66 -8.32 -12.40 -2.40
N THR A 67 -8.91 -12.83 -1.28
CA THR A 67 -8.18 -13.39 -0.14
C THR A 67 -7.43 -14.67 -0.52
N ASP A 68 -8.06 -15.54 -1.31
CA ASP A 68 -7.43 -16.78 -1.81
C ASP A 68 -6.29 -16.47 -2.79
N THR A 69 -6.48 -15.49 -3.68
CA THR A 69 -5.45 -15.05 -4.62
C THR A 69 -4.21 -14.50 -3.89
N LEU A 70 -4.43 -13.66 -2.89
CA LEU A 70 -3.35 -13.12 -2.06
C LEU A 70 -2.61 -14.22 -1.30
N ARG A 71 -3.35 -15.19 -0.73
CA ARG A 71 -2.77 -16.33 -0.02
C ARG A 71 -1.84 -17.15 -0.92
N LYS A 72 -2.31 -17.51 -2.11
CA LYS A 72 -1.52 -18.26 -3.11
C LYS A 72 -0.26 -17.49 -3.51
N GLY A 73 -0.36 -16.17 -3.68
CA GLY A 73 0.80 -15.32 -3.97
C GLY A 73 1.83 -15.32 -2.82
N ILE A 74 1.37 -15.28 -1.57
CA ILE A 74 2.24 -15.37 -0.39
C ILE A 74 2.95 -16.72 -0.34
N GLU A 75 2.22 -17.83 -0.58
CA GLU A 75 2.79 -19.18 -0.59
C GLU A 75 3.87 -19.34 -1.66
N ALA A 76 3.61 -18.88 -2.89
CA ALA A 76 4.59 -18.90 -3.97
C ALA A 76 5.85 -18.09 -3.62
N ASN A 77 5.66 -16.87 -3.09
CA ASN A 77 6.80 -16.04 -2.67
C ASN A 77 7.60 -16.68 -1.53
N GLN A 78 6.94 -17.37 -0.59
CA GLN A 78 7.62 -18.10 0.48
C GLN A 78 8.46 -19.27 -0.07
N GLU A 79 7.97 -19.97 -1.09
CA GLU A 79 8.71 -21.02 -1.78
C GLU A 79 9.95 -20.45 -2.48
N ASP A 80 9.80 -19.38 -3.25
CA ASP A 80 10.91 -18.70 -3.93
C ASP A 80 12.00 -18.25 -2.94
N ILE A 81 11.59 -17.63 -1.82
CA ILE A 81 12.51 -17.21 -0.75
C ILE A 81 13.23 -18.42 -0.14
N SER A 82 12.54 -19.55 0.04
CA SER A 82 13.14 -20.79 0.56
C SER A 82 14.22 -21.34 -0.39
N ILE A 83 13.95 -21.33 -1.70
CA ILE A 83 14.91 -21.74 -2.74
C ILE A 83 16.13 -20.82 -2.74
N LEU A 84 15.91 -19.49 -2.78
CA LEU A 84 16.97 -18.48 -2.72
C LEU A 84 17.83 -18.64 -1.47
N LYS A 85 17.20 -18.86 -0.31
CA LYS A 85 17.91 -19.10 0.95
C LYS A 85 18.76 -20.36 0.87
N LYS A 86 18.23 -21.47 0.35
CA LYS A 86 19.00 -22.72 0.16
C LYS A 86 20.18 -22.54 -0.79
N ALA A 87 19.99 -21.85 -1.92
CA ALA A 87 21.07 -21.55 -2.86
C ALA A 87 22.17 -20.70 -2.21
N PHE A 88 21.79 -19.69 -1.42
CA PHE A 88 22.74 -18.85 -0.70
C PHE A 88 23.56 -19.65 0.32
N HIS A 89 22.94 -20.50 1.13
CA HIS A 89 23.65 -21.30 2.14
C HIS A 89 24.42 -22.48 1.51
N GLY A 90 23.90 -23.09 0.43
CA GLY A 90 24.59 -24.13 -0.34
C GLY A 90 25.81 -23.62 -1.11
N SER A 91 25.88 -22.31 -1.37
CA SER A 91 27.08 -21.64 -1.92
C SER A 91 28.15 -21.40 -0.85
N SER A 92 27.78 -21.41 0.44
CA SER A 92 28.71 -21.19 1.55
C SER A 92 29.56 -22.42 1.89
N SER A 93 29.25 -23.62 1.37
CA SER A 93 30.04 -24.84 1.60
C SER A 93 31.00 -25.18 0.47
N ARG A 94 31.09 -24.35 -0.58
CA ARG A 94 32.00 -24.58 -1.72
C ARG A 94 32.76 -23.33 -2.13
N VAL A 95 33.57 -22.77 -1.22
CA VAL A 95 34.69 -21.89 -1.59
C VAL A 95 35.87 -22.06 -0.61
N GLU A 96 36.39 -23.29 -0.48
CA GLU A 96 37.85 -23.46 -0.56
C GLU A 96 38.15 -23.68 -2.03
N GLY A 97 38.33 -22.59 -2.76
CA GLY A 97 38.43 -22.62 -4.21
C GLY A 97 37.99 -21.30 -4.79
N HIS A 98 38.83 -20.29 -4.58
CA HIS A 98 38.95 -19.07 -5.38
C HIS A 98 37.66 -18.70 -6.14
N SER A 99 36.69 -18.14 -5.42
CA SER A 99 35.72 -17.30 -6.09
C SER A 99 36.52 -16.18 -6.74
N ASN A 100 36.38 -16.00 -8.05
CA ASN A 100 36.89 -14.82 -8.77
C ASN A 100 36.06 -13.58 -8.38
N ILE A 101 35.86 -13.35 -7.07
CA ILE A 101 35.62 -12.02 -6.54
C ILE A 101 36.95 -11.31 -6.81
N PHE A 102 36.94 -10.38 -7.76
CA PHE A 102 38.06 -9.48 -7.98
C PHE A 102 38.35 -8.78 -6.64
N LYS A 103 39.28 -9.32 -5.87
CA LYS A 103 39.75 -8.71 -4.64
C LYS A 103 40.62 -7.55 -5.08
N VAL A 104 40.21 -6.34 -4.71
CA VAL A 104 41.04 -5.16 -4.91
C VAL A 104 42.39 -5.44 -4.24
N PRO A 105 43.52 -5.34 -4.97
CA PRO A 105 44.83 -5.50 -4.36
C PRO A 105 45.01 -4.48 -3.23
N GLU A 106 45.50 -4.95 -2.07
CA GLU A 106 45.78 -4.07 -0.94
C GLU A 106 47.07 -3.26 -1.20
N PRO A 107 47.13 -1.97 -0.80
CA PRO A 107 48.33 -1.15 -0.92
C PRO A 107 49.50 -1.67 -0.09
N GLU A 108 50.73 -1.45 -0.57
CA GLU A 108 51.94 -1.77 0.19
C GLU A 108 52.12 -0.83 1.39
N PRO A 109 52.50 -1.33 2.58
CA PRO A 109 52.68 -0.48 3.75
C PRO A 109 53.85 0.49 3.61
N PHE A 110 53.65 1.76 3.96
CA PHE A 110 54.71 2.77 3.94
C PHE A 110 55.48 2.83 5.27
N SER A 111 56.78 2.59 5.22
CA SER A 111 57.65 2.50 6.41
C SER A 111 58.20 3.84 6.92
N GLY A 112 58.03 4.92 6.15
CA GLY A 112 58.63 6.24 6.47
C GLY A 112 59.99 6.48 5.83
N ARG A 113 60.36 5.73 4.78
CA ARG A 113 61.60 5.97 4.04
C ARG A 113 61.61 7.39 3.48
N ARG A 114 62.75 8.08 3.59
CA ARG A 114 62.95 9.44 3.03
C ARG A 114 63.20 9.39 1.52
N ASP A 115 62.31 8.73 0.80
CA ASP A 115 62.29 8.62 -0.66
C ASP A 115 60.97 9.21 -1.17
N ALA A 116 61.06 10.30 -1.93
CA ALA A 116 59.89 10.99 -2.47
C ALA A 116 59.07 10.08 -3.41
N LYS A 117 59.73 9.19 -4.16
CA LYS A 117 59.08 8.30 -5.10
C LYS A 117 58.27 7.22 -4.39
N GLU A 118 58.81 6.67 -3.30
CA GLU A 118 58.10 5.66 -2.49
C GLU A 118 56.87 6.26 -1.83
N LEU A 119 56.98 7.51 -1.33
CA LEU A 119 55.85 8.23 -0.76
C LEU A 119 54.76 8.53 -1.80
N GLU A 120 55.14 8.99 -2.99
CA GLU A 120 54.20 9.28 -4.08
C GLU A 120 53.47 8.01 -4.55
N ASN A 121 54.20 6.91 -4.73
CA ASN A 121 53.61 5.61 -5.07
C ASN A 121 52.60 5.16 -4.01
N PHE A 122 52.95 5.24 -2.72
CA PHE A 122 52.06 4.88 -1.64
C PHE A 122 50.75 5.68 -1.66
N LEU A 123 50.83 7.00 -1.84
CA LEU A 123 49.64 7.85 -1.90
C LEU A 123 48.77 7.53 -3.12
N TRP A 124 49.39 7.23 -4.26
CA TRP A 124 48.69 6.83 -5.47
C TRP A 124 47.96 5.48 -5.30
N ASP A 125 48.63 4.51 -4.69
CA ASP A 125 48.06 3.19 -4.41
C ASP A 125 46.90 3.28 -3.42
N MET A 126 47.02 4.10 -2.37
CA MET A 126 45.94 4.36 -1.42
C MET A 126 44.71 5.01 -2.08
N GLU A 127 44.90 6.02 -2.93
CA GLU A 127 43.77 6.66 -3.61
C GLU A 127 43.10 5.70 -4.61
N SER A 128 43.90 4.92 -5.36
CA SER A 128 43.38 3.90 -6.27
C SER A 128 42.57 2.83 -5.51
N TYR A 129 43.07 2.41 -4.34
CA TYR A 129 42.36 1.49 -3.45
C TYR A 129 41.03 2.07 -2.97
N PHE A 130 41.00 3.34 -2.52
CA PHE A 130 39.76 3.99 -2.09
C PHE A 130 38.73 4.12 -3.20
N GLN A 131 39.15 4.43 -4.43
CA GLN A 131 38.25 4.50 -5.58
C GLN A 131 37.67 3.12 -5.91
N ALA A 132 38.49 2.07 -5.86
CA ALA A 132 38.06 0.70 -6.14
C ALA A 132 37.13 0.13 -5.05
N THR A 133 37.33 0.52 -3.79
CA THR A 133 36.55 0.02 -2.63
C THR A 133 35.42 0.95 -2.19
N ARG A 134 35.29 2.13 -2.81
CA ARG A 134 34.29 3.17 -2.49
C ARG A 134 34.31 3.62 -1.02
N VAL A 135 35.51 3.77 -0.48
CA VAL A 135 35.71 4.22 0.91
C VAL A 135 35.23 5.68 1.07
N PRO A 136 34.40 5.98 2.10
CA PRO A 136 33.93 7.34 2.37
C PRO A 136 35.08 8.24 2.86
N ASN A 137 35.02 9.54 2.54
CA ASN A 137 36.11 10.48 2.82
C ASN A 137 36.48 10.58 4.31
N GLU A 138 35.52 10.42 5.20
CA GLU A 138 35.71 10.44 6.66
C GLU A 138 36.55 9.27 7.19
N GLU A 139 36.59 8.14 6.47
CA GLU A 139 37.35 6.95 6.86
C GLU A 139 38.75 6.89 6.22
N LYS A 140 38.99 7.66 5.14
CA LYS A 140 40.24 7.60 4.36
C LYS A 140 41.49 7.78 5.24
N VAL A 141 41.52 8.77 6.12
CA VAL A 141 42.68 9.04 7.00
C VAL A 141 42.91 7.89 7.98
N SER A 142 41.84 7.36 8.59
CA SER A 142 41.91 6.21 9.50
C SER A 142 42.48 4.99 8.78
N ILE A 143 41.98 4.69 7.58
CA ILE A 143 42.45 3.54 6.79
C ILE A 143 43.90 3.74 6.32
N THR A 144 44.28 4.92 5.82
CA THR A 144 45.68 5.22 5.46
C THR A 144 46.63 4.97 6.64
N SER A 145 46.20 5.32 7.87
CA SER A 145 47.02 5.08 9.07
C SER A 145 47.28 3.60 9.36
N MET A 146 46.38 2.71 8.92
CA MET A 146 46.56 1.26 9.06
C MET A 146 47.71 0.75 8.18
N TYR A 147 47.89 1.34 7.00
CA TYR A 147 48.96 1.04 6.04
C TYR A 147 50.27 1.79 6.31
N LEU A 148 50.36 2.59 7.38
CA LEU A 148 51.64 3.06 7.88
C LEU A 148 52.35 1.97 8.69
N SER A 149 53.66 1.84 8.51
CA SER A 149 54.54 0.95 9.25
C SER A 149 55.81 1.69 9.70
N GLY A 150 56.65 1.02 10.49
CA GLY A 150 57.94 1.58 10.95
C GLY A 150 57.83 2.96 11.60
N ASP A 151 58.77 3.85 11.23
CA ASP A 151 58.88 5.20 11.78
C ASP A 151 57.70 6.09 11.38
N ALA A 152 57.12 5.89 10.19
CA ALA A 152 55.93 6.64 9.76
C ALA A 152 54.74 6.43 10.71
N LYS A 153 54.51 5.19 11.15
CA LYS A 153 53.41 4.88 12.09
C LYS A 153 53.64 5.50 13.46
N LEU A 154 54.88 5.54 13.93
CA LEU A 154 55.24 6.16 15.21
C LEU A 154 55.03 7.67 15.18
N LEU A 155 55.45 8.32 14.10
CA LEU A 155 55.24 9.76 13.91
C LEU A 155 53.75 10.12 13.85
N TRP A 156 52.96 9.33 13.12
CA TRP A 156 51.52 9.53 13.05
C TRP A 156 50.85 9.47 14.42
N ARG A 157 51.18 8.46 15.25
CA ARG A 157 50.63 8.33 16.61
C ARG A 157 50.99 9.51 17.50
N THR A 158 52.24 9.96 17.43
CA THR A 158 52.71 11.11 18.21
C THR A 158 51.90 12.36 17.85
N LYS A 159 51.70 12.62 16.55
CA LYS A 159 50.92 13.77 16.07
C LYS A 159 49.44 13.72 16.45
N VAL A 160 48.79 12.56 16.28
CA VAL A 160 47.37 12.41 16.66
C VAL A 160 47.18 12.60 18.17
N GLN A 161 48.15 12.17 18.99
CA GLN A 161 48.10 12.36 20.43
C GLN A 161 48.32 13.83 20.84
N ASP A 162 49.22 14.53 20.15
CA ASP A 162 49.44 15.98 20.35
C ASP A 162 48.17 16.78 19.99
N ASP A 163 47.54 16.49 18.86
CA ASP A 163 46.32 17.17 18.40
C ASP A 163 45.11 16.88 19.31
N ALA A 164 45.02 15.69 19.91
CA ALA A 164 43.97 15.34 20.86
C ALA A 164 44.16 15.98 22.25
N SER A 165 45.37 16.48 22.54
CA SER A 165 45.73 17.09 23.82
C SER A 165 45.69 18.62 23.78
N SER A 166 45.33 19.21 22.63
CA SER A 166 45.29 20.66 22.39
C SER A 166 43.88 21.20 22.23
#